data_AF-A0A7J8VKM0-F1
#
_entry.id   AF-A0A7J8VKM0-F1
#
_cell.length_a   1.000
_cell.length_b   1.000
_cell.length_c   1.000
_cell.angle_alpha   90.00
_cell.angle_beta   90.00
_cell.angle_gamma   90.00
#
_symmetry.space_group_name_H-M   'P 1'
#
loop_
_entity.id
_entity.type
_entity.pdbx_description
1 polymer ?
#
loop_
_entity_poly.entity_id
_entity_poly.type
_entity_poly.pdbx_seq_one_letter_code
_entity_poly.pdbx_strand_id
1 'polypeptide(L)'
;MELIDQVLVPSCVASEVLKCIHIGLLCVQEDPADRPTMSSVIFMLASDSTRTLLCPSEPAFSVGRAIAKPTEPISDDGVFSVNEVTISNFSPR
;
A
#
# COMPACT_ATOMS: atom_id res chain seq x y z
N MET A 1 -3.63 15.89 4.27
CA MET A 1 -4.84 15.13 4.64
C MET A 1 -5.53 14.54 3.40
N GLU A 2 -4.81 14.42 2.28
CA GLU A 2 -5.38 14.06 0.97
C GLU A 2 -5.82 12.59 0.86
N LEU A 3 -5.39 11.76 1.82
CA LEU A 3 -5.79 10.36 1.92
C LEU A 3 -7.13 10.17 2.64
N ILE A 4 -7.60 11.18 3.37
CA ILE A 4 -8.85 11.09 4.16
C ILE A 4 -9.99 11.65 3.32
N ASP A 5 -11.09 10.89 3.25
CA ASP A 5 -12.32 11.34 2.60
C ASP A 5 -12.80 12.66 3.23
N GLN A 6 -13.15 13.64 2.40
CA GLN A 6 -13.61 14.95 2.85
C GLN A 6 -14.84 14.88 3.76
N VAL A 7 -15.69 13.86 3.61
CA VAL A 7 -16.85 13.63 4.46
C VAL A 7 -16.43 13.28 5.90
N LEU A 8 -15.27 12.65 6.07
CA LEU A 8 -14.76 12.21 7.37
C LEU A 8 -13.93 13.28 8.08
N VAL A 9 -13.35 14.23 7.33
CA VAL A 9 -12.48 15.30 7.85
C VAL A 9 -13.07 16.04 9.07
N PRO A 10 -14.36 16.43 9.10
CA PRO A 10 -14.92 17.17 10.24
C PRO A 10 -14.98 16.35 11.55
N SER A 11 -15.04 15.03 11.43
CA SER A 11 -15.24 14.11 12.56
C SER A 11 -13.96 13.45 13.06
N CYS A 12 -12.86 13.60 12.32
CA CYS A 12 -11.66 12.84 12.57
C CYS A 12 -10.67 13.59 13.46
N VAL A 13 -9.98 12.83 14.33
CA VAL A 13 -8.82 13.32 15.07
C VAL A 13 -7.59 13.03 14.24
N ALA A 14 -6.92 14.07 13.74
CA ALA A 14 -5.82 13.92 12.78
C ALA A 14 -4.68 13.01 13.30
N SER A 15 -4.36 13.07 14.60
CA SER A 15 -3.34 12.22 15.21
C SER A 15 -3.72 10.74 15.18
N GLU A 16 -4.99 10.41 15.44
CA GLU A 16 -5.51 9.04 15.39
C GLU A 16 -5.51 8.51 13.97
N VAL A 17 -5.87 9.34 12.99
CA VAL A 17 -5.82 8.90 11.58
C VAL A 17 -4.38 8.67 11.12
N LEU A 18 -3.45 9.56 11.46
CA LEU A 18 -2.03 9.36 11.16
C LEU A 18 -1.49 8.08 11.83
N LYS A 19 -1.89 7.81 13.08
CA LYS A 19 -1.57 6.57 13.80
C LYS A 19 -2.09 5.34 13.07
N CYS A 20 -3.35 5.36 12.64
CA CYS A 20 -3.96 4.27 11.88
C CYS A 20 -3.27 4.04 10.52
N ILE A 21 -2.92 5.11 9.81
CA ILE A 21 -2.16 5.00 8.55
C ILE A 21 -0.82 4.33 8.81
N HIS A 22 -0.09 4.77 9.84
CA HIS A 22 1.22 4.26 10.19
C HIS A 22 1.18 2.77 10.57
N ILE A 23 0.23 2.38 11.41
CA ILE A 23 0.01 0.98 11.79
C ILE A 23 -0.40 0.15 10.57
N GLY A 24 -1.28 0.68 9.72
CA GLY A 24 -1.71 0.02 8.49
C GLY A 24 -0.55 -0.26 7.53
N LEU A 25 0.37 0.70 7.39
CA LEU A 25 1.59 0.52 6.59
C LEU A 25 2.51 -0.56 7.18
N LEU A 26 2.70 -0.59 8.50
CA LEU A 26 3.47 -1.66 9.16
C LEU A 26 2.86 -3.06 8.97
N CYS A 27 1.54 -3.17 8.85
CA CYS A 27 0.86 -4.46 8.62
C CYS A 27 1.12 -5.05 7.22
N VAL A 28 1.55 -4.23 6.26
CA VAL A 28 1.75 -4.62 4.85
C VAL A 28 3.22 -4.57 4.42
N GLN A 29 4.14 -4.63 5.39
CA GLN A 29 5.58 -4.72 5.14
C GLN A 29 5.92 -5.91 4.23
N GLU A 30 6.92 -5.71 3.38
CA GLU A 30 7.41 -6.74 2.44
C GLU A 30 7.86 -7.98 3.19
N ASP A 31 8.81 -7.82 4.11
CA ASP A 31 9.26 -8.87 5.00
C ASP A 31 8.17 -9.17 6.04
N PRO A 32 7.65 -10.42 6.09
CA PRO A 32 6.71 -10.84 7.13
C PRO A 32 7.23 -10.66 8.56
N ALA A 33 8.55 -10.70 8.77
CA ALA A 33 9.16 -10.51 10.08
C ALA A 33 8.99 -9.09 10.63
N ASP A 34 8.83 -8.10 9.74
CA ASP A 34 8.62 -6.70 10.12
C ASP A 34 7.15 -6.37 10.43
N ARG A 35 6.23 -7.30 10.16
CA ARG A 35 4.80 -7.10 10.41
C ARG A 35 4.50 -7.22 11.91
N PRO A 36 3.74 -6.28 12.50
CA PRO A 36 3.40 -6.35 13.90
C PRO A 36 2.46 -7.54 14.18
N THR A 37 2.63 -8.16 15.34
CA THR A 37 1.64 -9.13 15.85
C THR A 37 0.30 -8.45 16.13
N MET A 38 -0.81 -9.19 16.09
CA MET A 38 -2.13 -8.61 16.45
C MET A 38 -2.17 -8.03 17.86
N SER A 39 -1.47 -8.62 18.83
CA SER A 39 -1.32 -8.06 20.17
C SER A 39 -0.60 -6.71 20.16
N SER A 40 0.46 -6.58 19.35
CA SER A 40 1.16 -5.31 19.16
C SER A 40 0.24 -4.27 18.52
N VAL A 41 -0.55 -4.66 17.51
CA VAL A 41 -1.53 -3.75 16.85
C VAL A 41 -2.53 -3.21 17.86
N ILE A 42 -3.13 -4.06 18.69
CA ILE A 42 -4.08 -3.63 19.73
C ILE A 42 -3.39 -2.69 20.72
N PHE A 43 -2.18 -3.01 21.17
CA PHE A 43 -1.41 -2.16 22.08
C PHE A 43 -1.12 -0.78 21.45
N MET A 44 -0.68 -0.75 20.20
CA MET A 44 -0.38 0.48 19.46
C MET A 44 -1.63 1.35 19.30
N LEU A 45 -2.79 0.75 19.00
CA LEU A 45 -4.07 1.46 18.90
C LEU A 45 -4.56 2.01 20.24
N ALA A 46 -4.41 1.23 21.32
CA ALA A 46 -4.82 1.61 22.66
C ALA A 46 -3.89 2.66 23.31
N SER A 47 -2.66 2.79 22.83
CA SER A 47 -1.71 3.77 23.32
C SER A 47 -1.89 5.15 22.68
N ASP A 48 -1.69 6.21 23.47
CA ASP A 48 -1.68 7.60 22.99
C ASP A 48 -0.33 7.99 22.33
N SER A 49 0.66 7.09 22.34
CA SER A 49 2.04 7.39 21.94
C SER A 49 2.34 6.98 20.50
N THR A 50 2.21 7.92 19.58
CA THR A 50 2.64 7.75 18.17
C THR A 50 4.15 7.60 18.00
N ARG A 51 4.95 8.08 18.97
CA ARG A 51 6.43 8.09 18.92
C ARG A 51 7.08 6.71 19.03
N THR A 52 6.37 5.69 19.51
CA THR A 52 6.91 4.33 19.67
C THR A 52 6.79 3.50 18.40
N LEU A 53 6.12 4.02 17.37
CA LEU A 53 5.91 3.30 16.12
C LEU A 53 7.15 3.43 15.22
N LEU A 54 7.78 2.30 14.90
CA LEU A 54 8.86 2.24 13.92
C LEU A 54 8.36 2.76 12.57
N CYS A 55 9.17 3.53 11.84
CA CYS A 55 8.78 4.01 10.52
C CYS A 55 8.62 2.81 9.56
N PRO A 56 7.49 2.68 8.85
CA PRO A 56 7.35 1.65 7.83
C PRO A 56 8.42 1.83 6.76
N SER A 57 8.88 0.71 6.19
CA SER A 57 9.77 0.74 5.04
C SER A 57 9.01 1.22 3.80
N GLU A 58 9.74 1.55 2.74
CA GLU A 58 9.09 1.76 1.45
C GLU A 58 8.32 0.49 1.04
N PRO A 59 7.08 0.60 0.54
CA PRO A 59 6.33 -0.57 0.12
C PRO A 59 7.05 -1.30 -1.02
N ALA A 60 7.05 -2.64 -1.02
CA ALA A 60 7.61 -3.47 -2.10
C ALA A 60 7.08 -3.11 -3.50
N PHE A 61 5.91 -2.48 -3.55
CA PHE A 61 5.22 -2.01 -4.75
C PHE A 61 5.37 -0.51 -4.99
N SER A 62 6.46 0.13 -4.57
CA SER A 62 6.92 1.32 -5.27
C SER A 62 7.43 0.91 -6.65
N VAL A 63 6.48 0.54 -7.54
CA VAL A 63 6.68 0.70 -8.97
C VAL A 63 6.80 2.21 -9.15
N GLY A 64 8.03 2.71 -8.98
CA GLY A 64 8.43 3.97 -9.55
C GLY A 64 7.93 3.89 -10.98
N ARG A 65 7.03 4.80 -11.36
CA ARG A 65 6.59 4.96 -12.73
C ARG A 65 7.87 4.97 -13.56
N ALA A 66 8.21 3.84 -14.17
CA ALA A 66 9.34 3.75 -15.05
C ALA A 66 8.91 4.62 -16.23
N ILE A 67 9.29 5.90 -16.17
CA ILE A 67 9.24 6.75 -17.35
C ILE A 67 10.25 6.08 -18.26
N ALA A 68 9.74 5.21 -19.14
CA ALA A 68 10.52 4.74 -20.26
C ALA A 68 11.08 6.01 -20.90
N LYS A 69 12.41 6.16 -20.86
CA LYS A 69 13.09 7.18 -21.65
C LYS A 69 12.55 7.02 -23.07
N PRO A 70 12.18 8.10 -23.78
CA PRO A 70 11.78 7.98 -25.17
C PRO A 70 13.00 7.47 -25.92
N THR A 71 13.03 6.16 -26.18
CA THR A 71 13.93 5.57 -27.15
C THR A 71 13.34 5.91 -28.51
N GLU A 72 14.17 6.54 -29.34
CA GLU A 72 13.96 6.92 -30.73
C GLU A 72 13.03 5.97 -31.53
N PRO A 73 12.25 6.50 -32.50
CA PRO A 73 11.20 5.74 -33.17
C PRO A 73 11.82 4.65 -34.04
N ILE A 74 11.72 3.41 -33.59
CA ILE A 74 11.92 2.25 -34.47
C ILE A 74 10.61 2.08 -35.24
N SER A 75 10.69 2.33 -36.54
CA SER A 75 9.66 2.00 -37.49
C SER A 75 9.60 0.47 -37.62
N ASP A 76 8.49 -0.16 -37.23
CA ASP A 76 7.87 -1.20 -38.05
C ASP A 76 6.48 -1.56 -37.53
N ASP A 77 5.65 -1.96 -38.47
CA ASP A 77 4.22 -2.21 -38.45
C ASP A 77 3.82 -3.44 -37.59
N GLY A 78 2.73 -3.31 -36.83
CA GLY A 78 1.88 -4.47 -36.52
C GLY A 78 1.87 -5.05 -35.09
N VAL A 79 0.66 -5.01 -34.53
CA VAL A 79 0.03 -5.97 -33.60
C VAL A 79 -0.07 -5.55 -32.12
N PHE A 80 -1.33 -5.63 -31.66
CA PHE A 80 -1.97 -5.09 -30.47
C PHE A 80 -1.48 -5.70 -29.15
N SER A 81 -1.56 -4.91 -28.07
CA SER A 81 -1.36 -5.37 -26.68
C SER A 81 -2.26 -6.55 -26.36
N VAL A 82 -1.65 -7.71 -26.11
CA VAL A 82 -2.35 -8.90 -25.62
C VAL A 82 -2.33 -8.83 -24.09
N ASN A 83 -3.42 -8.38 -23.48
CA ASN A 83 -3.58 -8.51 -22.03
C ASN A 83 -3.78 -10.00 -21.72
N GLU A 84 -2.73 -10.68 -21.25
CA GLU A 84 -2.78 -12.07 -20.82
C GLU A 84 -3.53 -12.20 -19.48
N VAL A 85 -4.86 -12.24 -19.54
CA VAL A 85 -5.70 -12.55 -18.39
C VAL A 85 -5.69 -14.06 -18.17
N THR A 86 -5.18 -14.51 -17.03
CA THR A 86 -5.28 -15.92 -16.62
C THR A 86 -6.57 -16.15 -15.85
N ILE A 87 -7.44 -17.03 -16.35
CA ILE A 87 -8.68 -17.44 -15.67
C ILE A 87 -8.39 -18.71 -14.86
N SER A 88 -8.56 -18.62 -13.53
CA SER A 88 -8.49 -19.79 -12.64
C SER A 88 -9.89 -20.36 -12.42
N ASN A 89 -10.12 -21.61 -12.84
CA ASN A 89 -11.38 -22.31 -12.58
C ASN A 89 -11.33 -23.00 -11.22
N PHE A 90 -12.35 -22.77 -10.38
CA PHE A 90 -12.58 -23.53 -9.16
C PHE A 90 -13.47 -24.73 -9.48
N SER A 91 -13.07 -25.94 -9.07
CA SER A 91 -13.92 -27.13 -9.15
C SER A 91 -14.63 -27.35 -7.81
N PRO A 92 -15.94 -27.69 -7.78
CA PRO A 92 -16.62 -28.10 -6.57
C PRO A 92 -15.99 -29.39 -5.99
N ARG A 93 -15.95 -29.50 -4.66
CA ARG A 93 -15.62 -30.75 -3.96
C ARG A 93 -16.84 -31.64 -3.83
#